data_AF-A0A4W3GU50-F1
#
_entry.id   AF-A0A4W3GU50-F1
#
_cell.length_a   1.000
_cell.length_b   1.000
_cell.length_c   1.000
_cell.angle_alpha   90.00
_cell.angle_beta   90.00
_cell.angle_gamma   90.00
#
_symmetry.space_group_name_H-M   'P 1'
#
loop_
_entity.id
_entity.type
_entity.pdbx_description
1 polymer ?
#
loop_
_entity_poly.entity_id
_entity_poly.type
_entity_poly.pdbx_seq_one_letter_code
_entity_poly.pdbx_strand_id
1 'polypeptide(L)'
;MCKDDTSSPDNLVVKCVKCKHGYHQQCHPPRIEGSAASLTTWVCRQCVFAVATKKGGALKKGPYARSMLAMKRVLPYQLTSLDWDPQHLTNEQQRYCYCGGPGE
;
A
#
# COMPACT_ATOMS: atom_id res chain seq x y z
N MET A 1 -8.26 -0.98 -7.56
CA MET A 1 -9.29 -1.20 -6.51
C MET A 1 -10.56 -1.67 -7.18
N CYS A 2 -11.42 -2.39 -6.46
CA CYS A 2 -12.61 -3.09 -7.01
C CYS A 2 -13.70 -2.19 -7.60
N LYS A 3 -13.68 -0.86 -7.38
CA LYS A 3 -14.69 0.10 -7.86
C LYS A 3 -16.12 -0.20 -7.37
N ASP A 4 -16.23 -0.87 -6.23
CA ASP A 4 -17.48 -1.17 -5.55
C ASP A 4 -17.56 -0.34 -4.26
N ASP A 5 -18.75 0.13 -3.92
CA ASP A 5 -19.03 0.94 -2.72
C ASP A 5 -19.79 0.15 -1.65
N THR A 6 -20.16 -1.10 -1.92
CA THR A 6 -20.90 -1.98 -1.01
C THR A 6 -20.03 -2.38 0.17
N SER A 7 -20.43 -2.01 1.39
CA SER A 7 -19.76 -2.44 2.61
C SER A 7 -20.46 -3.65 3.24
N SER A 8 -19.69 -4.53 3.86
CA SER A 8 -20.20 -5.61 4.72
C SER A 8 -19.54 -5.55 6.10
N PRO A 9 -20.13 -6.17 7.13
CA PRO A 9 -19.55 -6.18 8.48
C PRO A 9 -18.10 -6.68 8.53
N ASP A 10 -17.72 -7.61 7.65
CA ASP A 10 -16.37 -8.21 7.58
C ASP A 10 -15.42 -7.54 6.56
N ASN A 11 -15.93 -6.59 5.78
CA ASN A 11 -15.18 -5.88 4.74
C ASN A 11 -15.69 -4.45 4.58
N LEU A 12 -15.46 -3.63 5.60
CA LEU A 12 -15.88 -2.23 5.62
C LEU A 12 -15.11 -1.40 4.58
N VAL A 13 -15.75 -0.36 4.07
CA VAL A 13 -15.07 0.67 3.26
C VAL A 13 -14.47 1.71 4.20
N VAL A 14 -13.14 1.79 4.23
CA VAL A 14 -12.34 2.68 5.08
C VAL A 14 -11.81 3.84 4.25
N LYS A 15 -12.05 5.08 4.67
CA LYS A 15 -11.59 6.27 3.96
C LYS A 15 -10.24 6.75 4.49
N CYS A 16 -9.28 6.94 3.58
CA CYS A 16 -7.98 7.51 3.94
C CYS A 16 -8.13 8.97 4.40
N VAL A 17 -7.60 9.33 5.56
CA VAL A 17 -7.73 10.70 6.08
C VAL A 17 -6.97 11.73 5.23
N LYS A 18 -5.95 11.31 4.48
CA LYS A 18 -5.14 12.18 3.61
C LYS A 18 -5.76 12.42 2.23
N CYS A 19 -5.99 11.38 1.45
CA CYS A 19 -6.47 11.50 0.07
C CYS A 19 -7.98 11.28 -0.10
N LYS A 20 -8.70 10.95 0.97
CA LYS A 20 -10.16 10.72 1.00
C LYS A 20 -10.69 9.54 0.16
N HIS A 21 -9.83 8.84 -0.58
CA HIS A 21 -10.20 7.60 -1.26
C HIS A 21 -10.66 6.52 -0.27
N GLY A 22 -11.70 5.78 -0.67
CA GLY A 22 -12.24 4.62 0.04
C GLY A 22 -11.53 3.34 -0.36
N TYR A 23 -11.31 2.47 0.63
CA TYR A 23 -10.70 1.16 0.45
C TYR A 23 -11.49 0.14 1.26
N HIS A 24 -11.97 -0.92 0.62
CA HIS A 24 -12.36 -2.11 1.35
C HIS A 24 -11.17 -2.65 2.14
N GLN A 25 -11.43 -3.15 3.35
CA GLN A 25 -10.40 -3.74 4.19
C GLN A 25 -9.60 -4.82 3.47
N GLN A 26 -10.27 -5.67 2.69
CA GLN A 26 -9.65 -6.78 1.95
C GLN A 26 -9.01 -6.35 0.63
N CYS A 27 -9.42 -5.22 0.04
CA CYS A 27 -8.86 -4.76 -1.24
C CYS A 27 -7.57 -3.94 -1.09
N HIS A 28 -7.24 -3.51 0.13
CA HIS A 28 -6.00 -2.77 0.40
C HIS A 28 -4.88 -3.74 0.80
N PRO A 29 -3.65 -3.58 0.28
CA PRO A 29 -2.49 -4.37 0.69
C PRO A 29 -1.54 -3.61 1.63
N PRO A 30 -1.25 -4.12 2.85
CA PRO A 30 -1.89 -5.24 3.55
C PRO A 30 -3.35 -4.94 3.92
N ARG A 31 -4.11 -6.00 4.24
CA ARG A 31 -5.49 -5.90 4.74
C ARG A 31 -5.57 -4.85 5.85
N ILE A 32 -6.61 -4.03 5.82
CA ILE A 32 -6.83 -3.03 6.86
C ILE A 32 -7.39 -3.74 8.10
N GLU A 33 -6.59 -3.79 9.16
CA GLU A 33 -6.97 -4.36 10.45
C GLU A 33 -7.53 -3.29 11.40
N GLY A 34 -8.46 -3.71 12.27
CA GLY A 34 -9.07 -2.85 13.29
C GLY A 34 -10.58 -2.65 13.11
N SER A 35 -11.19 -1.98 14.08
CA SER A 35 -12.61 -1.64 14.09
C SER A 35 -12.84 -0.23 13.53
N ALA A 36 -14.10 0.12 13.25
CA ALA A 36 -14.44 1.46 12.74
C ALA A 36 -13.90 2.61 13.62
N ALA A 37 -13.88 2.43 14.95
CA ALA A 37 -13.36 3.42 15.88
C ALA A 37 -11.82 3.63 15.77
N SER A 38 -11.06 2.55 15.57
CA SER A 38 -9.59 2.63 15.43
C SER A 38 -9.14 3.16 14.07
N LEU A 39 -10.03 3.16 13.07
CA LEU A 39 -9.72 3.51 11.68
C LEU A 39 -9.96 4.98 11.33
N THR A 40 -10.42 5.79 12.30
CA THR A 40 -10.67 7.24 12.13
C THR A 40 -9.44 8.05 11.74
N THR A 41 -8.22 7.55 12.02
CA THR A 41 -6.94 8.21 11.70
C THR A 41 -6.14 7.47 10.63
N TRP A 42 -6.74 6.47 9.97
CA TRP A 42 -6.04 5.60 9.04
C TRP A 42 -5.60 6.32 7.76
N VAL A 43 -4.38 6.00 7.31
CA VAL A 43 -3.76 6.54 6.08
C VAL A 43 -3.41 5.38 5.15
N CYS A 44 -3.82 5.47 3.88
CA CYS A 44 -3.57 4.43 2.89
C CYS A 44 -2.09 4.29 2.53
N ARG A 45 -1.73 3.13 1.96
CA ARG A 45 -0.36 2.81 1.51
C ARG A 45 0.25 3.93 0.68
N GLN A 46 -0.46 4.44 -0.33
CA GLN A 46 0.05 5.47 -1.23
C GLN A 46 0.45 6.74 -0.47
N CYS A 47 -0.42 7.23 0.42
CA CYS A 47 -0.12 8.41 1.23
C CYS A 47 1.00 8.15 2.25
N VAL A 48 1.05 6.96 2.87
CA VAL A 48 2.16 6.59 3.77
C VAL A 48 3.48 6.63 3.02
N PHE A 49 3.55 6.04 1.82
CA PHE A 49 4.77 6.05 1.01
C PHE A 49 5.14 7.46 0.57
N ALA A 50 4.20 8.25 0.04
CA ALA A 50 4.45 9.64 -0.37
C ALA A 50 5.02 10.52 0.75
N VAL A 51 4.60 10.31 2.00
CA VAL A 51 5.10 11.08 3.14
C VAL A 51 6.46 10.56 3.62
N ALA A 52 6.61 9.23 3.73
CA ALA A 52 7.76 8.63 4.38
C ALA A 52 8.97 8.38 3.45
N THR A 53 8.80 8.34 2.12
CA THR A 53 9.93 8.29 1.19
C THR A 53 10.56 9.68 1.03
N LYS A 54 11.88 9.78 1.19
CA LYS A 54 12.65 11.00 0.95
C LYS A 54 13.89 10.67 0.12
N LYS A 55 14.43 11.67 -0.57
CA LYS A 55 15.75 11.56 -1.21
C LYS A 55 16.79 11.22 -0.14
N GLY A 56 17.61 10.19 -0.39
CA GLY A 56 18.59 9.68 0.59
C GLY A 56 18.04 8.65 1.59
N GLY A 57 16.75 8.29 1.53
CA GLY A 57 16.18 7.20 2.32
C GLY A 57 14.86 7.55 3.01
N ALA A 58 14.14 6.53 3.45
CA ALA A 58 12.86 6.71 4.11
C ALA A 58 13.01 7.17 5.58
N LEU A 59 11.93 7.77 6.12
CA LEU A 59 11.84 8.13 7.54
C LEU A 59 12.06 6.90 8.44
N LYS A 60 12.88 7.07 9.49
CA LYS A 60 13.22 6.00 10.45
C LYS A 60 12.37 5.99 11.71
N LYS A 61 11.70 7.10 12.06
CA LYS A 61 10.93 7.28 13.30
C LYS A 61 9.56 7.92 13.04
N GLY A 62 8.65 7.76 14.00
CA GLY A 62 7.31 8.34 13.97
C GLY A 62 6.22 7.42 13.40
N PRO A 63 4.96 7.86 13.41
CA PRO A 63 3.82 7.05 12.98
C PRO A 63 3.94 6.60 11.52
N TYR A 64 4.31 7.49 10.59
CA TYR A 64 4.48 7.15 9.18
C TYR A 64 5.59 6.12 8.92
N ALA A 65 6.70 6.19 9.66
CA ALA A 65 7.78 5.20 9.54
C ALA A 65 7.30 3.81 9.99
N ARG A 66 6.58 3.74 11.12
CA ARG A 66 5.97 2.49 11.62
C ARG A 66 4.94 1.93 10.64
N SER A 67 4.05 2.77 10.12
CA SER A 67 3.07 2.36 9.11
C SER A 67 3.75 1.87 7.84
N MET A 68 4.78 2.58 7.34
CA MET A 68 5.53 2.15 6.15
C MET A 68 6.19 0.79 6.39
N LEU A 69 6.78 0.55 7.55
CA LEU A 69 7.40 -0.74 7.89
C LEU A 69 6.38 -1.89 7.83
N ALA A 70 5.19 -1.69 8.42
CA ALA A 70 4.12 -2.68 8.35
C ALA A 70 3.67 -2.92 6.90
N MET A 71 3.50 -1.85 6.13
CA MET A 71 3.05 -1.91 4.73
C MET A 71 4.06 -2.64 3.82
N LYS A 72 5.37 -2.50 4.09
CA LYS A 72 6.43 -3.18 3.31
C LYS A 72 6.42 -4.71 3.44
N ARG A 73 5.75 -5.27 4.44
CA ARG A 73 5.63 -6.73 4.62
C ARG A 73 4.75 -7.40 3.57
N VAL A 74 3.91 -6.64 2.86
CA VAL A 74 3.05 -7.13 1.78
C VAL A 74 3.29 -6.29 0.53
N LEU A 75 3.58 -6.96 -0.58
CA LEU A 75 3.74 -6.31 -1.88
C LEU A 75 2.36 -6.04 -2.49
N PRO A 76 2.17 -4.88 -3.17
CA PRO A 76 0.90 -4.56 -3.83
C PRO A 76 0.77 -5.26 -5.20
N TYR A 77 1.59 -6.26 -5.47
CA TYR A 77 1.65 -7.05 -6.70
C TYR A 77 2.20 -8.45 -6.38
N GLN A 78 1.93 -9.39 -7.27
CA GLN A 78 2.39 -10.76 -7.15
C GLN A 78 3.78 -10.90 -7.79
N LEU A 79 4.78 -11.38 -7.04
CA LEU A 79 6.14 -11.55 -7.58
C LEU A 79 6.20 -12.58 -8.71
N THR A 80 5.41 -13.65 -8.62
CA THR A 80 5.35 -14.71 -9.61
C THR A 80 4.62 -14.31 -10.90
N SER A 81 4.01 -13.12 -10.95
CA SER A 81 3.37 -12.58 -12.16
C SER A 81 4.26 -11.57 -12.88
N LEU A 82 5.56 -11.52 -12.56
CA LEU A 82 6.51 -10.63 -13.20
C LEU A 82 7.29 -11.39 -14.27
N ASP A 83 7.24 -10.90 -15.49
CA ASP A 83 7.98 -11.44 -16.63
C ASP A 83 9.32 -10.72 -16.72
N TRP A 84 10.36 -11.39 -16.23
CA TRP A 84 11.72 -10.83 -16.15
C TRP A 84 12.52 -11.13 -17.41
N ASP A 85 13.42 -10.22 -17.76
CA ASP A 85 14.47 -10.51 -18.73
C ASP A 85 15.41 -11.63 -18.24
N PRO A 86 16.19 -12.27 -19.12
CA PRO A 86 17.10 -13.36 -18.74
C PRO A 86 18.17 -12.97 -17.70
N GLN A 87 18.47 -11.68 -17.56
CA GLN A 87 19.48 -11.17 -16.62
C GLN A 87 18.87 -10.75 -15.27
N HIS A 88 17.55 -10.85 -15.12
CA HIS A 88 16.79 -10.40 -13.96
C HIS A 88 17.00 -8.91 -13.62
N LEU A 89 17.18 -8.07 -14.64
CA LEU A 89 17.41 -6.62 -14.47
C LEU A 89 16.10 -5.84 -14.55
N THR A 90 15.26 -6.18 -15.53
CA THR A 90 13.98 -5.51 -15.79
C THR A 90 12.84 -6.52 -15.94
N ASN A 91 11.61 -6.06 -15.70
CA ASN A 91 10.40 -6.82 -15.99
C ASN A 91 9.42 -6.05 -16.88
N GLU A 92 8.65 -6.77 -17.69
CA GLU A 92 7.68 -6.17 -18.64
C GLU A 92 6.61 -5.32 -17.93
N GLN A 93 6.19 -5.72 -16.73
CA GLN A 93 5.18 -5.00 -15.96
C GLN A 93 5.71 -3.69 -15.34
N GLN A 94 7.01 -3.43 -15.45
CA GLN A 94 7.69 -2.28 -14.85
C GLN A 94 7.31 -2.10 -13.37
N ARG A 95 7.33 -3.20 -12.61
CA ARG A 95 7.00 -3.21 -11.18
C ARG A 95 8.17 -3.65 -10.34
N TYR A 96 8.58 -2.75 -9.45
CA TYR A 96 9.73 -2.94 -8.59
C TYR A 96 9.43 -2.45 -7.17
N CYS A 97 10.28 -2.90 -6.24
CA CYS A 97 10.33 -2.41 -4.86
C CYS A 97 9.00 -2.60 -4.09
N TYR A 98 8.97 -2.17 -2.84
CA TYR A 98 7.76 -2.20 -2.02
C TYR A 98 6.67 -1.25 -2.54
N CYS A 99 7.01 -0.27 -3.39
CA CYS A 99 6.03 0.65 -3.96
C CYS A 99 5.24 0.02 -5.12
N GLY A 100 5.82 -0.95 -5.84
CA GLY A 100 5.22 -1.50 -7.07
C GLY A 100 5.17 -0.49 -8.21
N GLY A 101 6.02 0.53 -8.18
CA GLY A 101 6.20 1.50 -9.25
C GLY A 101 7.31 1.08 -10.23
N PRO A 102 7.51 1.87 -11.30
CA PRO A 102 8.59 1.65 -12.26
C PRO A 102 9.97 1.87 -11.61
N GLY A 103 10.97 1.25 -12.22
CA GLY A 103 12.38 1.48 -11.95
C GLY A 103 12.90 2.51 -12.94
N GLU A 104 13.81 3.36 -12.48
CA GLU A 104 14.70 4.14 -13.35
C GLU A 104 15.94 3.31 -13.69
#